data_AF-A0A2H6FTB7-F1
#
_entry.id   AF-A0A2H6FTB7-F1
#
_cell.length_a   1.000
_cell.length_b   1.000
_cell.length_c   1.000
_cell.angle_alpha   90.00
_cell.angle_beta   90.00
_cell.angle_gamma   90.00
#
_symmetry.space_group_name_H-M   'P 1'
#
loop_
_entity.id
_entity.type
_entity.pdbx_description
1 polymer ?
#
loop_
_entity_poly.entity_id
_entity_poly.type
_entity_poly.pdbx_seq_one_letter_code
_entity_poly.pdbx_strand_id
1 'polypeptide(L)' 'MKVLTLRLPDEIEKKIRIKAEIEHRTISEQIKKYISDGLISEEHPDLPLSFVKDTLEAKKEIEAGLGKEYRFGVID' A
#
# COMPACT_ATOMS: atom_id res chain seq x y z
N MET A 1 0.45 -21.32 6.19
CA MET A 1 1.44 -20.23 6.11
C MET A 1 2.84 -20.82 6.05
N LYS A 2 3.71 -20.34 5.16
CA LYS A 2 5.14 -20.69 5.12
C LYS A 2 5.95 -19.55 5.75
N VAL A 3 6.92 -19.89 6.59
CA VAL A 3 7.84 -18.93 7.20
C VAL A 3 9.02 -18.73 6.26
N LEU A 4 9.32 -17.47 5.93
CA LEU A 4 10.47 -17.08 5.10
C LEU A 4 11.45 -16.30 5.97
N THR A 5 12.66 -16.81 6.13
CA THR A 5 13.74 -16.11 6.86
C THR A 5 14.57 -15.32 5.88
N LEU A 6 14.67 -14.01 6.10
CA LEU A 6 15.42 -13.07 5.26
C LEU A 6 16.54 -12.44 6.09
N ARG A 7 17.73 -12.28 5.48
CA ARG A 7 18.79 -11.44 6.06
C ARG A 7 18.65 -10.03 5.51
N LEU A 8 18.56 -9.05 6.41
CA LEU A 8 18.42 -7.65 6.09
C LEU A 8 19.59 -6.88 6.74
N PRO A 9 20.12 -5.84 6.10
CA PRO A 9 21.05 -4.94 6.75
C PRO A 9 20.36 -4.18 7.89
N ASP A 10 21.08 -3.92 8.98
CA ASP A 10 20.57 -3.26 10.19
C ASP A 10 19.87 -1.92 9.91
N GLU A 11 20.37 -1.16 8.94
CA GLU A 11 19.77 0.12 8.55
C GLU A 11 18.36 -0.02 7.98
N ILE A 12 18.14 -1.08 7.20
CA ILE A 12 16.84 -1.36 6.58
C ILE A 12 15.88 -1.90 7.63
N GLU A 13 16.35 -2.78 8.51
CA GLU A 13 15.55 -3.28 9.64
C GLU A 13 15.03 -2.13 10.50
N LYS A 14 15.91 -1.20 10.90
CA LYS A 14 15.53 -0.02 11.69
C LYS A 14 14.47 0.83 11.00
N LYS A 15 14.62 1.09 9.70
CA LYS A 15 13.63 1.87 8.92
C LYS A 15 12.27 1.17 8.87
N ILE A 16 12.26 -0.14 8.64
CA ILE A 16 11.02 -0.93 8.60
C ILE A 16 10.34 -0.91 9.98
N ARG A 17 11.11 -1.10 11.05
CA ARG A 17 10.61 -1.10 12.42
C ARG A 17 9.93 0.22 12.79
N ILE A 18 10.62 1.35 12.56
CA ILE A 18 10.06 2.69 12.81
C ILE A 18 8.76 2.90 12.03
N LYS A 19 8.74 2.52 10.74
CA LYS A 19 7.55 2.68 9.90
C LYS A 19 6.39 1.79 10.37
N ALA A 20 6.70 0.56 10.78
CA ALA A 20 5.71 -0.37 11.31
C ALA A 20 5.09 0.18 12.62
N GLU A 21 5.90 0.78 13.50
CA GLU A 21 5.40 1.41 14.73
C GLU A 21 4.48 2.60 14.45
N ILE A 22 4.85 3.48 13.50
CA ILE A 22 4.02 4.63 13.09
C ILE A 22 2.68 4.18 12.49
N GLU A 23 2.70 3.12 11.67
CA GLU A 23 1.52 2.60 10.97
C GLU A 23 0.70 1.64 11.85
N HIS A 24 1.07 1.45 13.13
CA HIS A 24 0.46 0.47 14.04
C HIS A 24 0.42 -0.96 13.45
N ARG A 25 1.45 -1.34 12.70
CA ARG A 25 1.60 -2.66 12.05
C ARG A 25 2.73 -3.47 12.67
N THR A 26 2.70 -4.79 12.47
CA THR A 26 3.86 -5.64 12.78
C THR A 26 4.94 -5.49 11.71
N ILE A 27 6.20 -5.81 12.04
CA ILE A 27 7.31 -5.78 11.07
C ILE A 27 6.99 -6.65 9.85
N SER A 28 6.45 -7.85 10.06
CA SER A 28 6.08 -8.76 8.97
C SER A 28 4.99 -8.18 8.06
N GLU A 29 3.97 -7.52 8.62
CA GLU A 29 2.93 -6.83 7.85
C GLU A 29 3.52 -5.68 7.02
N GLN A 30 4.43 -4.91 7.62
CA GLN A 30 5.08 -3.81 6.92
C GLN A 30 5.98 -4.30 5.78
N ILE A 31 6.69 -5.41 5.96
CA ILE A 31 7.48 -6.05 4.90
C ILE A 31 6.58 -6.54 3.76
N LYS A 32 5.47 -7.22 4.07
CA LYS A 32 4.51 -7.64 3.04
C LYS A 32 3.99 -6.44 2.24
N LYS A 33 3.62 -5.36 2.91
CA LYS A 33 3.17 -4.12 2.27
C LYS A 33 4.19 -3.60 1.27
N TYR A 34 5.47 -3.50 1.67
CA TYR A 34 6.53 -3.04 0.76
C TYR A 34 6.77 -3.98 -0.42
N ILE A 35 6.67 -5.30 -0.21
CA ILE A 35 6.78 -6.27 -1.31
C ILE A 35 5.60 -6.11 -2.28
N SER A 36 4.38 -6.02 -1.78
CA SER A 36 3.19 -5.79 -2.62
C SER A 36 3.30 -4.48 -3.40
N ASP A 37 3.78 -3.41 -2.75
CA ASP A 37 4.01 -2.12 -3.38
C ASP A 37 5.07 -2.18 -4.48
N GLY A 38 6.17 -2.90 -4.25
CA GLY A 38 7.22 -3.11 -5.25
C GLY A 38 6.71 -3.91 -6.45
N LEU A 39 5.94 -4.96 -6.23
CA LEU A 39 5.34 -5.76 -7.30
C LEU A 39 4.39 -4.90 -8.16
N ILE A 40 3.50 -4.13 -7.52
CA ILE A 40 2.57 -3.24 -8.23
C ILE A 40 3.34 -2.19 -9.04
N SER A 41 4.42 -1.63 -8.48
CA SER A 41 5.26 -0.66 -9.17
C SER A 41 6.01 -1.28 -10.36
N GLU A 42 6.35 -2.56 -10.30
CA GLU A 42 7.02 -3.28 -11.41
C GLU A 42 6.02 -3.67 -12.52
N GLU A 43 4.79 -4.02 -12.17
CA GLU A 43 3.71 -4.28 -13.13
C GLU A 43 3.24 -3.01 -13.86
N HIS A 44 3.37 -1.85 -13.21
CA HIS A 44 2.92 -0.56 -13.74
C HIS A 44 4.01 0.52 -13.60
N PRO A 45 5.13 0.41 -14.35
CA PRO A 45 6.27 1.32 -14.21
C PRO A 45 5.97 2.75 -14.64
N ASP A 46 5.00 2.94 -15.56
CA ASP A 46 4.57 4.26 -16.06
C ASP A 46 3.65 5.00 -15.08
N LEU A 47 3.11 4.32 -14.07
CA LEU A 47 2.16 4.90 -13.13
C LEU A 47 2.80 5.18 -11.76
N PRO A 48 2.56 6.35 -11.16
CA PRO A 48 2.97 6.60 -9.79
C PRO A 48 2.30 5.59 -8.85
N LEU A 49 3.07 4.97 -7.95
CA LEU A 49 2.55 4.00 -6.99
C LEU A 49 1.36 4.55 -6.18
N SER A 50 1.40 5.83 -5.80
CA SER A 50 0.29 6.49 -5.11
C SER A 50 -1.00 6.41 -5.93
N PHE A 51 -0.94 6.72 -7.22
CA PHE A 51 -2.11 6.67 -8.11
C PHE A 51 -2.71 5.26 -8.19
N VAL A 52 -1.86 4.24 -8.27
CA VAL A 52 -2.33 2.85 -8.30
C VAL A 52 -2.99 2.45 -6.97
N LYS A 53 -2.40 2.87 -5.84
CA LYS A 53 -2.98 2.65 -4.50
C LYS A 53 -4.33 3.32 -4.33
N ASP A 54 -4.43 4.62 -4.63
CA ASP A 54 -5.66 5.39 -4.56
C ASP A 54 -6.75 4.75 -5.44
N THR A 55 -6.39 4.28 -6.63
CA THR A 55 -7.35 3.61 -7.53
C THR A 55 -7.84 2.27 -6.95
N LEU A 56 -6.95 1.47 -6.36
CA LEU A 56 -7.33 0.21 -5.72
C LEU A 56 -8.18 0.43 -4.47
N GLU A 57 -7.90 1.49 -3.70
CA GLU A 57 -8.70 1.90 -2.55
C GLU A 57 -10.08 2.36 -3.00
N ALA A 58 -10.17 3.28 -3.96
CA ALA A 58 -11.42 3.76 -4.53
C ALA A 58 -12.28 2.60 -5.09
N LYS A 59 -11.66 1.63 -5.76
CA LYS A 59 -12.36 0.43 -6.23
C LYS A 59 -12.98 -0.36 -5.08
N LYS A 60 -12.21 -0.57 -3.99
CA LYS A 60 -12.71 -1.26 -2.80
C LYS A 60 -13.81 -0.46 -2.08
N GLU A 61 -13.71 0.86 -2.03
CA GLU A 61 -14.75 1.72 -1.46
C GLU A 61 -16.06 1.60 -2.25
N ILE A 62 -15.99 1.56 -3.57
CA ILE A 62 -17.15 1.32 -4.43
C ILE A 62 -17.74 -0.08 -4.15
N GLU A 63 -16.90 -1.12 -4.07
CA GLU A 63 -17.33 -2.49 -3.74
C GLU A 63 -17.96 -2.58 -2.33
N ALA A 64 -17.47 -1.78 -1.38
CA ALA A 64 -18.00 -1.67 -0.02
C ALA A 64 -19.28 -0.81 0.06
N GLY A 65 -19.75 -0.23 -1.04
CA GLY A 65 -20.94 0.63 -1.08
C GLY A 65 -20.71 2.04 -0.52
N LEU A 66 -19.45 2.45 -0.32
CA LEU A 66 -19.07 3.79 0.13
C LEU A 66 -18.85 4.78 -1.03
N GLY A 67 -18.93 4.28 -2.28
CA GLY A 67 -18.80 5.10 -3.48
C GLY A 67 -19.85 6.20 -3.56
N LYS A 68 -19.44 7.41 -3.94
CA LYS A 68 -20.32 8.54 -4.20
C LYS A 68 -20.43 8.77 -5.69
N GLU A 69 -21.63 9.10 -6.17
CA GLU A 69 -21.84 9.48 -7.56
C GLU A 69 -21.10 10.80 -7.84
N TYR A 70 -20.17 10.76 -8.79
CA TYR A 70 -19.51 11.97 -9.28
C TYR A 70 -20.50 12.76 -10.14
N ARG A 71 -20.88 13.97 -9.69
CA ARG A 71 -21.70 14.91 -10.46
C ARG A 71 -20.83 16.00 -11.06
N PHE A 72 -20.54 15.86 -12.35
CA PHE A 72 -19.78 16.87 -13.09
C PHE A 72 -20.59 18.18 -13.21
N GLY A 73 -19.98 19.31 -12.85
CA GLY A 73 -20.57 20.64 -13.04
C GLY A 73 -21.42 21.18 -11.88
N VAL A 74 -21.44 20.53 -10.72
CA VAL A 74 -22.02 21.10 -9.49
C VAL A 74 -20.90 21.73 -8.67
N ILE A 75 -20.86 23.05 -8.67
CA ILE A 75 -20.08 23.87 -7.72
C ILE A 75 -20.97 24.05 -6.49
N ASP A 76 -20.54 23.52 -5.34
CA ASP A 76 -21.10 23.89 -4.04
C ASP A 76 -20.48 25.22 -3.58
#